data_AF-A0A3D3ZWC5-F1
#
_entry.id   AF-A0A3D3ZWC5-F1
#
_cell.length_a   1.000
_cell.length_b   1.000
_cell.length_c   1.000
_cell.angle_alpha   90.00
_cell.angle_beta   90.00
_cell.angle_gamma   90.00
#
_symmetry.space_group_name_H-M   'P 1'
#
loop_
_entity.id
_entity.type
_entity.pdbx_description
1 polymer ?
#
loop_
_entity_poly.entity_id
_entity_poly.type
_entity_poly.pdbx_seq_one_letter_code
_entity_poly.pdbx_strand_id
1 'polypeptide(L)'
;MSLASIETRGMVLLGCGKMGSAMLAGWLANGLSPSSVWVLDPYPSEWLQSTGVHINEGVPDAPAIALIAVKPQMMGEALPSMKALGNSDTVFLSVAAGTSIATFSDVLGAQSPIIRAMPNTPAAIGRGITAIVGNAHTTTAQL
;
A
#
# COMPACT_ATOMS: atom_id res chain seq x y z
N MET A 1 -7.53 -1.09 -11.32
CA MET A 1 -8.34 -0.43 -10.27
C MET A 1 -8.32 1.05 -10.61
N SER A 2 -9.43 1.78 -10.49
CA SER A 2 -9.44 3.21 -10.85
C SER A 2 -9.11 4.09 -9.63
N LEU A 3 -8.52 5.27 -9.88
CA LEU A 3 -8.37 6.30 -8.85
C LEU A 3 -9.72 6.65 -8.20
N ALA A 4 -10.82 6.59 -8.95
CA ALA A 4 -12.17 6.80 -8.42
C ALA A 4 -12.52 5.84 -7.26
N SER A 5 -12.13 4.55 -7.32
CA SER A 5 -12.40 3.67 -6.17
C SER A 5 -11.58 4.06 -4.95
N ILE A 6 -10.35 4.54 -5.16
CA ILE A 6 -9.47 4.99 -4.07
C ILE A 6 -10.03 6.28 -3.45
N GLU A 7 -10.47 7.24 -4.25
CA GLU A 7 -11.12 8.47 -3.75
C GLU A 7 -12.35 8.17 -2.87
N THR A 8 -13.12 7.13 -3.22
CA THR A 8 -14.34 6.77 -2.47
C THR A 8 -14.09 5.93 -1.20
N ARG A 9 -13.17 4.96 -1.25
CA ARG A 9 -12.96 4.00 -0.14
C ARG A 9 -11.68 4.26 0.66
N GLY A 10 -10.74 4.99 0.08
CA GLY A 10 -9.43 5.30 0.66
C GLY A 10 -8.31 4.34 0.23
N MET A 11 -7.09 4.84 0.35
CA MET A 11 -5.84 4.07 0.28
C MET A 11 -5.17 4.08 1.64
N VAL A 12 -4.73 2.90 2.10
CA VAL A 12 -3.85 2.77 3.26
C VAL A 12 -2.41 2.57 2.77
N LEU A 13 -1.47 3.29 3.36
CA LEU A 13 -0.03 3.13 3.15
C LEU A 13 0.62 2.70 4.45
N LEU A 14 1.01 1.43 4.55
CA LEU A 14 1.80 0.91 5.66
C LEU A 14 3.29 1.10 5.36
N GLY A 15 3.89 2.09 6.01
CA GLY A 15 5.28 2.50 5.83
C GLY A 15 5.46 3.54 4.74
N CYS A 16 6.03 4.69 5.10
CA CYS A 16 6.29 5.82 4.21
C CYS A 16 7.78 6.22 4.23
N GLY A 17 8.66 5.22 4.24
CA GLY A 17 10.09 5.40 3.93
C GLY A 17 10.32 5.75 2.45
N LYS A 18 11.58 5.69 2.00
CA LYS A 18 11.98 6.13 0.64
C LYS A 18 11.06 5.69 -0.52
N MET A 19 10.65 4.41 -0.55
CA MET A 19 9.80 3.92 -1.65
C MET A 19 8.33 4.30 -1.44
N GLY A 20 7.81 4.17 -0.22
CA GLY A 20 6.43 4.56 0.09
C GLY A 20 6.20 6.05 -0.17
N SER A 21 7.13 6.92 0.24
CA SER A 21 7.04 8.36 -0.02
C SER A 21 7.19 8.70 -1.51
N ALA A 22 8.08 8.04 -2.24
CA ALA A 22 8.21 8.23 -3.69
C ALA A 22 6.92 7.89 -4.44
N MET A 23 6.29 6.77 -4.09
CA MET A 23 5.02 6.36 -4.68
C MET A 23 3.88 7.31 -4.30
N LEU A 24 3.79 7.67 -3.00
CA LEU A 24 2.80 8.63 -2.51
C LEU A 24 2.93 10.00 -3.20
N ALA A 25 4.13 10.54 -3.30
CA ALA A 25 4.39 11.80 -3.99
C ALA A 25 3.92 11.74 -5.45
N GLY A 26 4.19 10.63 -6.14
CA GLY A 26 3.72 10.38 -7.49
C GLY A 26 2.19 10.39 -7.59
N TRP A 27 1.48 9.72 -6.68
CA TRP A 27 0.02 9.68 -6.72
C TRP A 27 -0.63 11.03 -6.38
N LEU A 28 -0.12 11.73 -5.37
CA LEU A 28 -0.62 13.08 -5.05
C LEU A 28 -0.40 14.04 -6.22
N ALA A 29 0.76 13.99 -6.87
CA ALA A 29 1.04 14.80 -8.06
C ALA A 29 0.16 14.46 -9.27
N ASN A 30 -0.36 13.23 -9.35
CA ASN A 30 -1.30 12.78 -10.38
C ASN A 30 -2.78 12.95 -9.99
N GLY A 31 -3.07 13.70 -8.93
CA GLY A 31 -4.43 14.12 -8.57
C GLY A 31 -5.15 13.25 -7.55
N LEU A 32 -4.46 12.32 -6.88
CA LEU A 32 -5.04 11.64 -5.71
C LEU A 32 -5.22 12.64 -4.56
N SER A 33 -6.42 12.75 -4.03
CA SER A 33 -6.74 13.65 -2.92
C SER A 33 -6.02 13.19 -1.64
N PRO A 34 -5.29 14.08 -0.93
CA PRO A 34 -4.67 13.73 0.35
C PRO A 34 -5.66 13.18 1.39
N SER A 35 -6.90 13.70 1.38
CA SER A 35 -7.99 13.24 2.27
C SER A 35 -8.47 11.81 1.99
N SER A 36 -8.07 11.21 0.87
CA SER A 36 -8.35 9.80 0.55
C SER A 36 -7.21 8.86 0.96
N VAL A 37 -6.18 9.36 1.66
CA VAL A 37 -4.98 8.59 2.00
C VAL A 37 -4.75 8.54 3.50
N TRP A 38 -4.54 7.33 4.01
CA TRP A 38 -4.14 7.03 5.37
C TRP A 38 -2.74 6.43 5.38
N VAL A 39 -1.84 7.03 6.13
CA VAL A 39 -0.45 6.58 6.23
C VAL A 39 -0.18 6.13 7.66
N LEU A 40 0.32 4.90 7.79
CA LEU A 40 0.82 4.35 9.04
C LEU A 40 2.34 4.34 8.98
N ASP A 41 2.97 5.25 9.72
CA ASP A 41 4.43 5.35 9.80
C ASP A 41 4.84 5.77 11.23
N PRO A 42 5.69 4.97 11.92
CA PRO A 42 6.13 5.29 13.28
C PRO A 42 7.06 6.51 13.36
N TYR A 43 7.67 6.92 12.25
CA TYR A 43 8.64 8.02 12.17
C TYR A 43 8.32 8.91 10.94
N PRO A 44 7.17 9.62 10.94
CA PRO A 44 6.73 10.37 9.78
C PRO A 44 7.69 11.51 9.45
N SER A 45 8.20 11.54 8.21
CA SER A 45 9.09 12.63 7.74
C SER A 45 8.39 13.99 7.69
N GLU A 46 9.15 15.08 7.71
CA GLU A 46 8.61 16.45 7.55
C GLU A 46 7.82 16.61 6.24
N TRP A 47 8.30 15.98 5.16
CA TRP A 47 7.57 15.96 3.89
C TRP A 47 6.20 15.29 4.04
N LEU A 48 6.14 14.10 4.67
CA LEU A 48 4.87 13.40 4.87
C LEU A 48 3.89 14.28 5.66
N GLN A 49 4.37 14.93 6.73
CA GLN A 49 3.57 15.83 7.57
C GLN A 49 3.03 17.05 6.79
N SER A 50 3.68 17.48 5.70
CA SER A 50 3.21 18.60 4.88
C SER A 50 2.23 18.21 3.77
N THR A 51 2.00 16.91 3.53
CA THR A 51 1.13 16.45 2.44
C THR A 51 -0.37 16.63 2.70
N GLY A 52 -0.79 16.74 3.96
CA GLY A 52 -2.21 16.81 4.35
C GLY A 52 -2.96 15.46 4.30
N VAL A 53 -2.24 14.34 4.21
CA VAL A 53 -2.83 12.99 4.39
C VAL A 53 -3.12 12.71 5.86
N HIS A 54 -3.95 11.70 6.14
CA HIS A 54 -4.16 11.19 7.48
C HIS A 54 -2.93 10.42 7.94
N ILE A 55 -2.30 10.81 9.06
CA ILE A 55 -1.06 10.17 9.55
C ILE A 55 -1.32 9.55 10.91
N ASN A 56 -1.27 8.23 11.00
CA ASN A 56 -1.50 7.46 12.24
C ASN A 56 -2.89 7.73 12.89
N GLU A 57 -3.88 8.14 12.10
CA GLU A 57 -5.26 8.42 12.54
C GLU A 57 -6.19 7.21 12.37
N GLY A 58 -5.63 6.00 12.44
CA GLY A 58 -6.34 4.76 12.07
C GLY A 58 -6.43 4.56 10.56
N VAL A 59 -7.35 3.71 10.11
CA VAL A 59 -7.60 3.39 8.71
C VAL A 59 -9.10 3.20 8.45
N PRO A 60 -9.59 3.38 7.22
CA PRO A 60 -10.96 3.03 6.86
C PRO A 60 -11.23 1.53 7.10
N ASP A 61 -12.48 1.17 7.36
CA ASP A 61 -12.87 -0.24 7.60
C ASP A 61 -12.71 -1.12 6.34
N ALA A 62 -12.91 -0.54 5.16
CA ALA A 62 -12.87 -1.26 3.88
C ALA A 62 -12.19 -0.43 2.77
N PRO A 63 -10.89 -0.12 2.90
CA PRO A 63 -10.17 0.68 1.93
C PRO A 63 -10.10 -0.02 0.57
N ALA A 64 -9.96 0.76 -0.50
CA ALA A 64 -9.79 0.20 -1.84
C ALA A 64 -8.52 -0.66 -1.92
N ILE A 65 -7.45 -0.14 -1.35
CA ILE A 65 -6.11 -0.71 -1.45
C ILE A 65 -5.31 -0.42 -0.19
N ALA A 66 -4.50 -1.39 0.22
CA ALA A 66 -3.50 -1.25 1.26
C ALA A 66 -2.10 -1.52 0.66
N LEU A 67 -1.28 -0.47 0.52
CA LEU A 67 0.10 -0.57 0.10
C LEU A 67 1.00 -0.92 1.29
N ILE A 68 1.69 -2.05 1.21
CA ILE A 68 2.67 -2.52 2.17
C ILE A 68 4.07 -2.15 1.67
N ALA A 69 4.62 -1.07 2.22
CA ALA A 69 5.92 -0.49 1.85
C ALA A 69 6.93 -0.45 3.01
N VAL A 70 6.78 -1.35 3.98
CA VAL A 70 7.75 -1.57 5.06
C VAL A 70 8.91 -2.47 4.63
N LYS A 71 10.04 -2.34 5.32
CA LYS A 71 11.18 -3.24 5.12
C LYS A 71 10.83 -4.66 5.61
N PRO A 72 11.39 -5.73 4.99
CA PRO A 72 11.07 -7.11 5.37
C PRO A 72 11.31 -7.43 6.85
N GLN A 73 12.34 -6.82 7.46
CA GLN A 73 12.67 -7.00 8.87
C GLN A 73 11.59 -6.45 9.82
N MET A 74 10.79 -5.49 9.36
CA MET A 74 9.72 -4.86 10.14
C MET A 74 8.35 -5.51 9.90
N MET A 75 8.26 -6.46 8.96
CA MET A 75 7.00 -7.05 8.52
C MET A 75 6.26 -7.76 9.66
N GLY A 76 7.00 -8.45 10.55
CA GLY A 76 6.42 -9.21 11.66
C GLY A 76 5.66 -8.34 12.66
N GLU A 77 6.09 -7.09 12.86
CA GLU A 77 5.44 -6.13 13.75
C GLU A 77 4.37 -5.30 13.02
N ALA A 78 4.64 -4.93 11.77
CA ALA A 78 3.76 -4.02 11.03
C ALA A 78 2.54 -4.71 10.43
N LEU A 79 2.71 -5.89 9.83
CA LEU A 79 1.64 -6.58 9.09
C LEU A 79 0.43 -6.99 9.96
N PRO A 80 0.58 -7.38 11.24
CA PRO A 80 -0.55 -7.68 12.11
C PRO A 80 -1.57 -6.55 12.23
N SER A 81 -1.16 -5.28 12.09
CA SER A 81 -2.09 -4.14 12.12
C SER A 81 -3.10 -4.14 10.98
N MET A 82 -2.81 -4.84 9.89
CA MET A 82 -3.66 -4.94 8.70
C MET A 82 -4.60 -6.15 8.71
N LYS A 83 -4.53 -7.01 9.74
CA LYS A 83 -5.35 -8.22 9.83
C LYS A 83 -6.85 -7.97 9.74
N ALA A 84 -7.31 -6.86 10.31
CA ALA A 84 -8.73 -6.48 10.28
C ALA A 84 -9.25 -6.23 8.85
N LEU A 85 -8.36 -5.90 7.91
CA LEU A 85 -8.69 -5.70 6.50
C LEU A 85 -8.61 -7.01 5.69
N GLY A 86 -8.13 -8.10 6.30
CA GLY A 86 -7.93 -9.40 5.67
C GLY A 86 -9.24 -10.11 5.30
N ASN A 87 -9.18 -10.98 4.28
CA ASN A 87 -10.33 -11.69 3.69
C ASN A 87 -11.48 -10.75 3.26
N SER A 88 -11.16 -9.49 2.95
CA SER A 88 -12.09 -8.50 2.44
C SER A 88 -11.80 -8.18 0.96
N ASP A 89 -12.59 -7.28 0.37
CA ASP A 89 -12.36 -6.73 -0.96
C ASP A 89 -11.23 -5.68 -1.02
N THR A 90 -10.48 -5.51 0.07
CA THR A 90 -9.27 -4.67 0.12
C THR A 90 -8.15 -5.34 -0.65
N VAL A 91 -7.62 -4.68 -1.69
CA VAL A 91 -6.45 -5.18 -2.41
C VAL A 91 -5.18 -4.89 -1.61
N PHE A 92 -4.42 -5.92 -1.29
CA PHE A 92 -3.11 -5.76 -0.66
C PHE A 92 -2.03 -5.70 -1.72
N LEU A 93 -1.37 -4.56 -1.87
CA LEU A 93 -0.26 -4.36 -2.78
C LEU A 93 1.04 -4.30 -1.98
N SER A 94 1.98 -5.22 -2.17
CA SER A 94 3.26 -5.20 -1.46
C SER A 94 4.42 -4.88 -2.39
N VAL A 95 5.27 -3.95 -1.93
CA VAL A 95 6.56 -3.60 -2.57
C VAL A 95 7.78 -4.04 -1.76
N ALA A 96 7.58 -4.81 -0.69
CA ALA A 96 8.65 -5.30 0.17
C ALA A 96 9.52 -6.35 -0.55
N ALA A 97 10.83 -6.19 -0.63
CA ALA A 97 11.68 -7.19 -1.29
C ALA A 97 11.67 -8.54 -0.53
N GLY A 98 11.63 -9.68 -1.25
CA GLY A 98 11.85 -11.00 -0.65
C GLY A 98 10.71 -11.60 0.19
N THR A 99 9.55 -10.96 0.31
CA THR A 99 8.37 -11.54 0.99
C THR A 99 7.46 -12.24 -0.01
N SER A 100 7.08 -13.49 0.24
CA SER A 100 6.23 -14.27 -0.67
C SER A 100 4.74 -13.91 -0.53
N ILE A 101 3.94 -14.19 -1.56
CA ILE A 101 2.46 -14.09 -1.47
C ILE A 101 1.91 -15.00 -0.38
N ALA A 102 2.49 -16.21 -0.21
CA ALA A 102 2.06 -17.15 0.83
C ALA A 102 2.20 -16.53 2.22
N THR A 103 3.32 -15.86 2.49
CA THR A 103 3.55 -15.15 3.76
C THR A 103 2.50 -14.09 4.06
N PHE A 104 2.06 -13.35 3.03
CA PHE A 104 0.96 -12.40 3.19
C PHE A 104 -0.37 -13.11 3.43
N SER A 105 -0.64 -14.20 2.72
CA SER A 105 -1.87 -14.98 2.84
C SER A 105 -2.03 -15.61 4.23
N ASP A 106 -0.93 -16.05 4.84
CA ASP A 106 -0.93 -16.62 6.20
C ASP A 106 -1.36 -15.60 7.26
N VAL A 107 -1.07 -14.31 7.03
CA VAL A 107 -1.34 -13.24 7.99
C VAL A 107 -2.65 -12.53 7.69
N LEU A 108 -2.90 -12.21 6.42
CA LEU A 108 -4.05 -11.43 5.95
C LEU A 108 -5.24 -12.34 5.60
N GLY A 109 -5.06 -13.65 5.65
CA GLY A 109 -6.11 -14.61 5.33
C GLY A 109 -6.07 -15.08 3.86
N ALA A 110 -6.47 -16.34 3.68
CA ALA A 110 -6.32 -17.06 2.43
C ALA A 110 -7.17 -16.53 1.27
N GLN A 111 -8.22 -15.75 1.55
CA GLN A 111 -9.11 -15.17 0.52
C GLN A 111 -8.72 -13.73 0.13
N SER A 112 -7.67 -13.18 0.74
CA SER A 112 -7.25 -11.81 0.46
C SER A 112 -6.70 -11.66 -0.97
N PRO A 113 -7.15 -10.66 -1.74
CA PRO A 113 -6.52 -10.30 -3.01
C PRO A 113 -5.15 -9.68 -2.73
N ILE A 114 -4.08 -10.39 -3.11
CA ILE A 114 -2.70 -9.99 -2.84
C ILE A 114 -1.95 -9.83 -4.15
N ILE A 115 -1.36 -8.64 -4.32
CA ILE A 115 -0.50 -8.27 -5.43
C ILE A 115 0.91 -8.01 -4.89
N ARG A 116 1.91 -8.58 -5.55
CA ARG A 116 3.32 -8.22 -5.40
C ARG A 116 3.71 -7.30 -6.53
N ALA A 117 4.21 -6.13 -6.20
CA ALA A 117 4.86 -5.24 -7.14
C ALA A 117 6.33 -5.10 -6.74
N MET A 118 7.23 -5.16 -7.71
CA MET A 118 8.66 -4.95 -7.49
C MET A 118 9.12 -3.74 -8.31
N PRO A 119 9.01 -2.51 -7.75
CA PRO A 119 9.52 -1.32 -8.39
C PRO A 119 11.05 -1.25 -8.27
N ASN A 120 11.64 -0.29 -8.98
CA ASN A 120 13.05 0.08 -8.86
C ASN A 120 13.21 1.56 -8.48
N THR A 121 14.43 1.99 -8.16
CA THR A 121 14.71 3.34 -7.64
C THR A 121 14.36 4.51 -8.57
N PRO A 122 14.39 4.40 -9.92
CA PRO A 122 13.88 5.44 -10.80
C PRO A 122 12.39 5.78 -10.65
N ALA A 123 11.61 4.99 -9.89
CA ALA A 123 10.23 5.34 -9.53
C ALA A 123 10.12 6.71 -8.84
N ALA A 124 11.13 7.11 -8.05
CA ALA A 124 11.15 8.41 -7.37
C ALA A 124 11.15 9.63 -8.31
N ILE A 125 11.48 9.42 -9.59
CA ILE A 125 11.46 10.46 -10.63
C ILE A 125 10.47 10.12 -11.75
N GLY A 126 9.52 9.21 -11.51
CA GLY A 126 8.52 8.81 -12.50
C GLY A 126 9.08 8.03 -13.70
N ARG A 127 10.27 7.44 -13.58
CA ARG A 127 10.94 6.68 -14.65
C ARG A 127 11.18 5.21 -14.27
N GLY A 128 10.41 4.71 -13.31
CA GLY A 128 10.55 3.37 -12.77
C GLY A 128 10.04 2.28 -13.73
N ILE A 129 10.52 1.06 -13.50
CA ILE A 129 9.94 -0.17 -14.05
C ILE A 129 9.45 -0.99 -12.86
N THR A 130 8.24 -1.52 -12.97
CA THR A 130 7.63 -2.35 -11.93
C THR A 130 7.19 -3.68 -12.52
N ALA A 131 7.72 -4.78 -11.99
CA ALA A 131 7.16 -6.10 -12.24
C ALA A 131 5.99 -6.33 -11.28
N ILE A 132 4.92 -6.97 -11.74
CA ILE A 132 3.71 -7.20 -10.95
C ILE A 132 3.24 -8.65 -11.09
N VAL A 133 2.77 -9.24 -10.00
CA VAL A 133 2.10 -10.55 -9.98
C VAL A 133 1.03 -10.58 -8.89
N GLY A 134 -0.15 -11.07 -9.24
CA GLY A 134 -1.28 -11.24 -8.33
C GLY A 134 -1.52 -12.71 -7.97
N ASN A 135 -2.22 -12.96 -6.86
CA ASN A 135 -2.68 -14.29 -6.48
C ASN A 135 -4.03 -14.64 -7.16
N ALA A 136 -4.56 -15.84 -6.89
CA ALA A 136 -5.82 -16.31 -7.46
C ALA A 136 -7.06 -15.47 -7.09
N HIS A 137 -6.96 -14.61 -6.07
CA HIS A 137 -8.03 -13.72 -5.62
C HIS A 137 -7.95 -12.33 -6.28
N THR A 138 -6.91 -12.08 -7.09
CA THR A 138 -6.80 -10.84 -7.87
C THR A 138 -7.44 -10.99 -9.24
N THR A 139 -8.09 -9.93 -9.69
CA THR A 139 -8.71 -9.84 -11.02
C THR A 139 -7.78 -9.13 -11.99
N THR A 140 -7.96 -9.36 -13.29
CA THR A 140 -7.24 -8.62 -14.34
C THR A 140 -7.45 -7.11 -14.24
N ALA A 141 -8.61 -6.67 -13.76
CA ALA A 141 -8.90 -5.26 -13.56
C ALA A 141 -8.17 -4.66 -12.34
N GLN A 142 -7.64 -5.47 -11.41
CA GLN A 142 -6.88 -5.01 -10.25
C GLN A 142 -5.37 -4.94 -10.53
N LEU A 143 -4.86 -5.73 -11.49
CA LEU A 143 -3.50 -5.63 -12.02
C LEU A 143 -3.34 -4.42 -12.96
#